data_AF-A0A9N9NTZ9-F1
#
_entry.id   AF-A0A9N9NTZ9-F1
#
_cell.length_a   1.000
_cell.length_b   1.000
_cell.length_c   1.000
_cell.angle_alpha   90.00
_cell.angle_beta   90.00
_cell.angle_gamma   90.00
#
_symmetry.space_group_name_H-M   'P 1'
#
loop_
_entity.id
_entity.type
_entity.pdbx_description
1 polymer ?
#
loop_
_entity_poly.entity_id
_entity_poly.type
_entity_poly.pdbx_seq_one_letter_code
_entity_poly.pdbx_strand_id
1 'polypeptide(L)'
;VPNLKLLQYNFDVIMSRTGRQASRSVRGKVFVEMVKQKKFGKCIPVYDWNDLIYCSTSLPVIIPPSIDGYNKPTQFTVKIAYHKEINLQVLRDYIKSGKEPEGPDDYIQTCVHALNAYINYKVRTSFLSVGRGIYPPIQGERRILLQSGEELRKGFCQSLRIGWKELLVNVDTCSGIFCPPGNVVNVIGTFLGYSESDLKLGLYDEDKFYLNKILKGIKIFVRHRDDKRETFTIDGLSRESADQTTFKNGQDDKNST
;
A
#
# COMPACT_ATOMS: atom_id res chain seq x y z
N VAL A 1 -7.71 -22.86 -15.70
CA VAL A 1 -8.61 -22.51 -14.57
C VAL A 1 -8.71 -23.69 -13.62
N PRO A 2 -8.46 -23.50 -12.31
CA PRO A 2 -8.59 -24.59 -11.34
C PRO A 2 -10.05 -25.02 -11.16
N ASN A 3 -10.28 -26.31 -10.90
CA ASN A 3 -11.60 -26.83 -10.58
C ASN A 3 -11.84 -26.68 -9.07
N LEU A 4 -12.21 -25.48 -8.63
CA LEU A 4 -12.47 -25.18 -7.23
C LEU A 4 -13.55 -24.11 -7.07
N LYS A 5 -14.10 -24.05 -5.86
CA LYS A 5 -15.02 -23.01 -5.41
C LYS A 5 -14.28 -22.01 -4.54
N LEU A 6 -14.62 -20.73 -4.68
CA LEU A 6 -14.12 -19.63 -3.85
C LEU A 6 -15.27 -19.01 -3.09
N LEU A 7 -15.03 -18.68 -1.83
CA LEU A 7 -15.94 -17.90 -1.01
C LEU A 7 -15.51 -16.43 -1.05
N GLN A 8 -16.43 -15.56 -1.42
CA GLN A 8 -16.24 -14.12 -1.50
C GLN A 8 -16.84 -13.47 -0.25
N TYR A 9 -16.09 -12.52 0.31
CA TYR A 9 -16.47 -11.73 1.48
C TYR A 9 -16.28 -10.25 1.20
N ASN A 10 -17.20 -9.42 1.69
CA ASN A 10 -17.01 -7.98 1.77
C ASN A 10 -16.08 -7.65 2.94
N PHE A 11 -15.16 -6.71 2.74
CA PHE A 11 -14.16 -6.30 3.71
C PHE A 11 -14.21 -4.79 3.92
N ASP A 12 -14.80 -4.39 5.03
CA ASP A 12 -14.93 -2.99 5.42
C ASP A 12 -14.06 -2.67 6.63
N VAL A 13 -13.39 -1.53 6.56
CA VAL A 13 -12.64 -0.96 7.69
C VAL A 13 -13.20 0.43 7.96
N ILE A 14 -13.75 0.62 9.14
CA ILE A 14 -14.42 1.86 9.55
C ILE A 14 -13.56 2.54 10.61
N MET A 15 -13.29 3.84 10.45
CA MET A 15 -12.60 4.64 11.45
C MET A 15 -13.55 4.96 12.61
N SER A 16 -13.32 4.45 13.82
CA SER A 16 -14.27 4.60 14.93
C SER A 16 -14.48 6.06 15.35
N ARG A 17 -13.47 6.93 15.18
CA ARG A 17 -13.62 8.38 15.49
C ARG A 17 -14.59 9.12 14.57
N THR A 18 -14.66 8.72 13.29
CA THR A 18 -15.43 9.47 12.28
C THR A 18 -16.61 8.68 11.70
N GLY A 19 -16.67 7.37 11.96
CA GLY A 19 -17.62 6.44 11.34
C GLY A 19 -17.43 6.24 9.84
N ARG A 20 -16.42 6.89 9.22
CA ARG A 20 -16.19 6.83 7.76
C ARG A 20 -15.33 5.63 7.40
N GLN A 21 -15.54 5.10 6.19
CA GLN A 21 -14.70 4.03 5.64
C GLN A 21 -13.24 4.54 5.53
N ALA A 22 -12.29 3.73 5.97
CA ALA A 22 -10.88 4.02 5.87
C ALA A 22 -10.44 4.04 4.40
N SER A 23 -9.42 4.83 4.06
CA SER A 23 -8.90 4.89 2.69
C SER A 23 -8.37 3.53 2.23
N ARG A 24 -8.36 3.30 0.91
CA ARG A 24 -7.85 2.07 0.28
C ARG A 24 -6.47 1.64 0.78
N SER A 25 -5.55 2.60 0.98
CA SER A 25 -4.21 2.33 1.54
C SER A 25 -4.26 1.83 2.99
N VAL A 26 -5.17 2.36 3.81
CA VAL A 26 -5.35 1.95 5.20
C VAL A 26 -5.99 0.57 5.26
N ARG A 27 -7.02 0.31 4.44
CA ARG A 27 -7.67 -1.02 4.36
C ARG A 27 -6.66 -2.13 4.05
N GLY A 28 -5.79 -1.92 3.06
CA GLY A 28 -4.73 -2.88 2.74
C GLY A 28 -3.74 -3.13 3.86
N LYS A 29 -3.33 -2.09 4.62
CA LYS A 29 -2.45 -2.25 5.78
C LYS A 29 -3.12 -3.04 6.90
N VAL A 30 -4.38 -2.71 7.19
CA VAL A 30 -5.19 -3.42 8.18
C VAL A 30 -5.31 -4.90 7.83
N PHE A 31 -5.63 -5.22 6.57
CA PHE A 31 -5.68 -6.61 6.11
C PHE A 31 -4.34 -7.34 6.30
N VAL A 32 -3.23 -6.75 5.86
CA VAL A 32 -1.88 -7.34 6.01
C VAL A 32 -1.53 -7.58 7.48
N GLU A 33 -1.90 -6.65 8.36
CA GLU A 33 -1.66 -6.77 9.79
C GLU A 33 -2.51 -7.90 10.41
N MET A 34 -3.78 -8.04 10.02
CA MET A 34 -4.63 -9.16 10.44
C MET A 34 -4.05 -10.52 10.02
N VAL A 35 -3.47 -10.62 8.82
CA VAL A 35 -2.77 -11.84 8.35
C VAL A 35 -1.55 -12.13 9.23
N LYS A 36 -0.71 -11.13 9.53
CA LYS A 36 0.46 -11.29 10.41
C LYS A 36 0.08 -11.74 11.82
N GLN A 37 -1.00 -11.18 12.36
CA GLN A 37 -1.55 -11.53 13.66
C GLN A 37 -2.36 -12.85 13.65
N LYS A 38 -2.35 -13.60 12.54
CA LYS A 38 -3.04 -14.89 12.38
C LYS A 38 -4.54 -14.83 12.71
N LYS A 39 -5.19 -13.68 12.45
CA LYS A 39 -6.64 -13.49 12.74
C LYS A 39 -7.56 -14.37 11.90
N PHE A 40 -7.05 -14.90 10.80
CA PHE A 40 -7.78 -15.83 9.92
C PHE A 40 -7.53 -17.31 10.23
N GLY A 41 -6.88 -17.62 11.36
CA GLY A 41 -6.56 -19.00 11.74
C GLY A 41 -5.65 -19.68 10.72
N LYS A 42 -6.09 -20.84 10.19
CA LYS A 42 -5.39 -21.60 9.14
C LYS A 42 -5.75 -21.15 7.72
N CYS A 43 -6.74 -20.28 7.55
CA CYS A 43 -7.17 -19.81 6.25
C CYS A 43 -6.13 -18.86 5.65
N ILE A 44 -5.99 -18.92 4.32
CA ILE A 44 -5.10 -18.03 3.56
C ILE A 44 -5.99 -17.16 2.67
N PRO A 45 -6.58 -16.08 3.20
CA PRO A 45 -7.41 -15.19 2.42
C PRO A 45 -6.57 -14.35 1.45
N VAL A 46 -7.18 -14.05 0.30
CA VAL A 46 -6.67 -13.13 -0.70
C VAL A 46 -7.56 -11.90 -0.74
N TYR A 47 -7.01 -10.75 -0.36
CA TYR A 47 -7.68 -9.46 -0.53
C TYR A 47 -7.54 -8.98 -1.99
N ASP A 48 -8.44 -8.15 -2.50
CA ASP A 48 -8.36 -7.58 -3.85
C ASP A 48 -7.73 -6.17 -3.89
N TRP A 49 -7.25 -5.69 -2.72
CA TRP A 49 -6.78 -4.32 -2.51
C TRP A 49 -7.87 -3.26 -2.66
N ASN A 50 -9.15 -3.63 -2.67
CA ASN A 50 -10.27 -2.71 -2.72
C ASN A 50 -11.24 -2.97 -1.56
N ASP A 51 -12.20 -3.89 -1.72
CA ASP A 51 -13.27 -4.13 -0.72
C ASP A 51 -13.63 -5.62 -0.60
N LEU A 52 -12.90 -6.52 -1.28
CA LEU A 52 -13.26 -7.94 -1.36
C LEU A 52 -12.14 -8.85 -0.89
N ILE A 53 -12.52 -9.89 -0.14
CA ILE A 53 -11.66 -11.00 0.23
C ILE A 53 -12.19 -12.27 -0.45
N TYR A 54 -11.28 -13.08 -0.95
CA TYR A 54 -11.54 -14.41 -1.49
C TYR A 54 -10.81 -15.46 -0.66
N CYS A 55 -11.46 -16.59 -0.41
CA CYS A 55 -10.81 -17.73 0.25
C CYS A 55 -11.37 -19.05 -0.29
N SER A 56 -10.57 -20.11 -0.32
CA SER A 56 -11.03 -21.46 -0.70
C SER A 56 -11.76 -22.19 0.44
N THR A 57 -11.66 -21.68 1.66
CA THR A 57 -12.29 -22.23 2.87
C THR A 57 -13.07 -21.16 3.59
N SER A 58 -14.11 -21.55 4.34
CA SER A 58 -14.89 -20.58 5.11
C SER A 58 -14.01 -19.88 6.13
N LEU A 59 -14.01 -18.55 6.12
CA LEU A 59 -13.30 -17.77 7.14
C LEU A 59 -13.97 -18.01 8.50
N PRO A 60 -13.20 -18.11 9.59
CA PRO A 60 -13.77 -18.22 10.92
C PRO A 60 -14.56 -16.93 11.21
N VAL A 61 -15.89 -16.98 11.10
CA VAL A 61 -16.78 -15.84 11.32
C VAL A 61 -16.96 -15.63 12.81
N ILE A 62 -15.91 -15.29 13.52
CA ILE A 62 -15.98 -14.59 14.80
C ILE A 62 -14.75 -13.69 14.87
N ILE A 63 -14.97 -12.39 15.04
CA ILE A 63 -14.28 -11.46 15.96
C ILE A 63 -14.35 -10.04 15.38
N PRO A 64 -14.89 -9.06 16.12
CA PRO A 64 -14.52 -7.65 15.94
C PRO A 64 -13.11 -7.45 16.52
N PRO A 65 -12.07 -7.11 15.74
CA PRO A 65 -10.77 -6.83 16.29
C PRO A 65 -10.57 -5.32 16.29
N SER A 66 -10.61 -4.69 17.48
CA SER A 66 -9.86 -3.45 17.65
C SER A 66 -8.40 -3.78 17.34
N ILE A 67 -7.85 -3.18 16.29
CA ILE A 67 -6.42 -3.30 16.03
C ILE A 67 -5.74 -2.26 16.92
N ASP A 68 -5.41 -2.67 18.15
CA ASP A 68 -4.47 -1.93 18.98
C ASP A 68 -3.06 -2.26 18.50
N GLY A 69 -2.54 -1.44 17.58
CA GLY A 69 -1.31 -1.80 16.90
C GLY A 69 -0.76 -0.78 15.91
N TYR A 70 -0.90 0.52 16.18
CA TYR A 70 -0.02 1.57 15.65
C TYR A 70 0.05 2.64 16.74
N ASN A 71 1.21 3.29 16.93
CA ASN A 71 1.58 4.18 18.05
C ASN A 71 0.69 5.45 18.29
N LYS A 72 -0.55 5.47 17.80
CA LYS A 72 -1.68 6.22 18.35
C LYS A 72 -2.94 5.36 18.15
N PRO A 73 -3.80 5.15 19.17
CA PRO A 73 -4.99 4.30 19.08
C PRO A 73 -5.97 4.89 18.06
N THR A 74 -5.79 4.51 16.80
CA THR A 74 -6.78 4.76 15.76
C THR A 74 -7.67 3.53 15.77
N GLN A 75 -8.72 3.61 16.59
CA GLN A 75 -9.77 2.63 16.70
C GLN A 75 -10.35 2.39 15.28
N PHE A 76 -10.07 1.21 14.71
CA PHE A 76 -10.72 0.76 13.49
C PHE A 76 -11.68 -0.37 13.86
N THR A 77 -12.86 -0.36 13.27
CA THR A 77 -13.79 -1.49 13.29
C THR A 77 -13.71 -2.20 11.96
N VAL A 78 -13.29 -3.47 11.98
CA VAL A 78 -13.27 -4.33 10.80
C VAL A 78 -14.57 -5.12 10.73
N LYS A 79 -15.23 -5.09 9.57
CA LYS A 79 -16.40 -5.93 9.26
C LYS A 79 -16.06 -6.84 8.09
N ILE A 80 -16.26 -8.14 8.27
CA ILE A 80 -16.10 -9.15 7.24
C ILE A 80 -17.42 -9.88 7.11
N ALA A 81 -18.06 -9.76 5.95
CA ALA A 81 -19.37 -10.34 5.70
C ALA A 81 -19.29 -11.29 4.50
N TYR A 82 -19.80 -12.51 4.66
CA TYR A 82 -19.94 -13.42 3.52
C TYR A 82 -20.85 -12.78 2.48
N HIS A 83 -20.45 -12.87 1.20
CA HIS A 83 -21.19 -12.31 0.09
C HIS A 83 -21.78 -13.41 -0.80
N LYS A 84 -20.92 -14.24 -1.41
CA LYS A 84 -21.35 -15.34 -2.30
C LYS A 84 -20.26 -16.39 -2.51
N GLU A 85 -20.66 -17.54 -3.04
CA GLU A 85 -19.76 -18.57 -3.56
C GLU A 85 -19.55 -18.37 -5.08
N ILE A 86 -18.31 -18.51 -5.52
CA ILE A 86 -17.87 -18.42 -6.92
C ILE A 86 -17.39 -19.80 -7.35
N ASN A 87 -18.07 -20.41 -8.30
CA ASN A 87 -17.70 -21.68 -8.90
C ASN A 87 -16.87 -21.44 -10.17
N LEU A 88 -15.55 -21.66 -10.09
CA LEU A 88 -14.64 -21.43 -11.20
C LEU A 88 -14.80 -22.44 -12.35
N GLN A 89 -15.56 -23.52 -12.13
CA GLN A 89 -15.91 -24.46 -13.20
C GLN A 89 -16.71 -23.75 -14.31
N VAL A 90 -17.56 -22.78 -13.96
CA VAL A 90 -18.33 -21.97 -14.92
C VAL A 90 -17.39 -21.21 -15.87
N LEU A 91 -16.36 -20.55 -15.31
CA LEU A 91 -15.34 -19.87 -16.13
C LEU A 91 -14.57 -20.87 -17.02
N ARG A 92 -14.28 -22.07 -16.50
CA ARG A 92 -13.59 -23.10 -17.27
C ARG A 92 -14.41 -23.57 -18.46
N ASP A 93 -15.71 -23.79 -18.27
CA ASP A 93 -16.61 -24.26 -19.31
C ASP A 93 -16.91 -23.17 -20.33
N TYR A 94 -17.03 -21.91 -19.89
CA TYR A 94 -17.09 -20.73 -20.75
C TYR A 94 -15.88 -20.66 -21.69
N ILE A 95 -14.67 -20.73 -21.12
CA ILE A 95 -13.42 -20.67 -21.91
C ILE A 95 -13.36 -21.81 -22.94
N LYS A 96 -13.72 -23.04 -22.55
CA LYS A 96 -13.67 -24.20 -23.45
C LYS A 96 -14.70 -24.16 -24.57
N SER A 97 -15.94 -23.82 -24.23
CA SER A 97 -17.09 -23.96 -25.12
C SER A 97 -17.38 -22.69 -25.93
N GLY A 98 -16.95 -21.52 -25.43
CA GLY A 98 -17.32 -20.21 -25.96
C GLY A 98 -18.80 -19.85 -25.73
N LYS A 99 -19.55 -20.67 -24.99
CA LYS A 99 -20.96 -20.41 -24.68
C LYS A 99 -21.08 -19.65 -23.38
N GLU A 100 -21.79 -18.53 -23.41
CA GLU A 100 -22.14 -17.77 -22.21
C GLU A 100 -22.87 -18.68 -21.21
N PRO A 101 -22.51 -18.62 -19.91
CA PRO A 101 -23.18 -19.41 -18.90
C PRO A 101 -24.59 -18.89 -18.63
N GLU A 102 -25.50 -19.78 -18.24
CA GLU A 102 -26.78 -19.38 -17.67
C GLU A 102 -26.54 -18.73 -16.29
N GLY A 103 -26.98 -17.49 -16.10
CA GLY A 103 -26.80 -16.77 -14.83
C GLY A 103 -26.59 -15.26 -15.00
N PRO A 104 -26.08 -14.58 -13.96
CA PRO A 104 -25.78 -13.15 -14.03
C PRO A 104 -24.71 -12.83 -15.07
N ASP A 105 -24.95 -11.78 -15.86
CA ASP A 105 -24.06 -11.32 -16.94
C ASP A 105 -22.62 -11.02 -16.45
N ASP A 106 -22.45 -10.70 -15.18
CA ASP A 106 -21.16 -10.33 -14.57
C ASP A 106 -20.40 -11.53 -13.95
N TYR A 107 -20.94 -12.75 -14.03
CA TYR A 107 -20.37 -13.90 -13.30
C TYR A 107 -18.98 -14.29 -13.82
N ILE A 108 -18.78 -14.26 -15.14
CA ILE A 108 -17.48 -14.50 -15.76
C ILE A 108 -16.47 -13.45 -15.30
N GLN A 109 -16.87 -12.18 -15.29
CA GLN A 109 -16.01 -11.08 -14.81
C GLN A 109 -15.70 -11.23 -13.32
N THR A 110 -16.68 -11.64 -12.50
CA THR A 110 -16.47 -11.95 -11.07
C THR A 110 -15.39 -13.03 -10.89
N CYS A 111 -15.44 -14.12 -11.67
CA CYS A 111 -14.44 -15.18 -11.63
C CYS A 111 -13.04 -14.65 -12.01
N VAL A 112 -12.96 -13.85 -13.08
CA VAL A 112 -11.71 -13.24 -13.55
C VAL A 112 -11.16 -12.24 -12.53
N HIS A 113 -12.00 -11.44 -11.88
CA HIS A 113 -11.59 -10.53 -10.80
C HIS A 113 -11.02 -11.28 -9.59
N ALA A 114 -11.69 -12.36 -9.17
CA ALA A 114 -11.19 -13.21 -8.09
C ALA A 114 -9.80 -13.75 -8.42
N LEU A 115 -9.62 -14.37 -9.60
CA LEU A 115 -8.31 -14.89 -10.02
C LEU A 115 -7.25 -13.78 -10.17
N ASN A 116 -7.65 -12.58 -10.62
CA ASN A 116 -6.77 -11.41 -10.69
C ASN A 116 -6.24 -11.01 -9.32
N ALA A 117 -7.07 -11.09 -8.28
CA ALA A 117 -6.65 -10.86 -6.90
C ALA A 117 -5.59 -11.89 -6.47
N TYR A 118 -5.77 -13.18 -6.81
CA TYR A 118 -4.81 -14.25 -6.47
C TYR A 118 -3.45 -14.03 -7.11
N ILE A 119 -3.37 -13.78 -8.42
CA ILE A 119 -2.06 -13.60 -9.09
C ILE A 119 -1.33 -12.36 -8.58
N ASN A 120 -2.08 -11.32 -8.20
CA ASN A 120 -1.50 -10.07 -7.69
C ASN A 120 -1.20 -10.10 -6.19
N TYR A 121 -1.72 -11.08 -5.44
CA TYR A 121 -1.63 -11.09 -3.99
C TYR A 121 -0.19 -11.11 -3.50
N LYS A 122 0.60 -12.08 -3.98
CA LYS A 122 1.97 -12.28 -3.50
C LYS A 122 2.86 -11.09 -3.84
N VAL A 123 2.76 -10.58 -5.06
CA VAL A 123 3.60 -9.47 -5.53
C VAL A 123 3.25 -8.15 -4.85
N ARG A 124 1.96 -7.88 -4.59
CA ARG A 124 1.52 -6.68 -3.86
C ARG A 124 1.81 -6.70 -2.37
N THR A 125 1.92 -7.89 -1.76
CA THR A 125 2.33 -8.03 -0.35
C THR A 125 3.85 -8.06 -0.18
N SER A 126 4.60 -8.44 -1.24
CA SER A 126 6.06 -8.59 -1.17
C SER A 126 6.82 -7.36 -1.67
N PHE A 127 6.25 -6.59 -2.60
CA PHE A 127 6.91 -5.47 -3.25
C PHE A 127 6.14 -4.16 -3.09
N LEU A 128 6.80 -3.05 -3.40
CA LEU A 128 6.16 -1.74 -3.45
C LEU A 128 5.10 -1.75 -4.57
N SER A 129 3.85 -1.40 -4.24
CA SER A 129 2.77 -1.33 -5.22
C SER A 129 2.11 0.04 -5.20
N VAL A 130 2.00 0.69 -6.36
CA VAL A 130 1.33 1.99 -6.54
C VAL A 130 0.38 1.91 -7.73
N GLY A 131 -0.90 2.21 -7.51
CA GLY A 131 -1.93 2.01 -8.52
C GLY A 131 -1.97 0.54 -8.96
N ARG A 132 -1.73 0.27 -10.25
CA ARG A 132 -1.57 -1.09 -10.82
C ARG A 132 -0.12 -1.57 -10.85
N GLY A 133 0.84 -0.66 -10.74
CA GLY A 133 2.27 -0.96 -10.85
C GLY A 133 2.82 -1.66 -9.62
N ILE A 134 3.69 -2.62 -9.86
CA ILE A 134 4.47 -3.38 -8.88
C ILE A 134 5.94 -3.09 -9.17
N TYR A 135 6.67 -2.68 -8.14
CA TYR A 135 8.05 -2.23 -8.22
C TYR A 135 8.92 -3.08 -7.29
N PRO A 136 9.51 -4.17 -7.80
CA PRO A 136 10.46 -4.99 -7.07
C PRO A 136 11.67 -4.18 -6.57
N PRO A 137 12.35 -4.63 -5.50
CA PRO A 137 13.59 -4.00 -5.07
C PRO A 137 14.66 -4.12 -6.16
N ILE A 138 15.53 -3.12 -6.25
CA ILE A 138 16.67 -3.13 -7.17
C ILE A 138 17.66 -4.21 -6.69
N GLN A 139 17.94 -5.20 -7.53
CA GLN A 139 18.90 -6.28 -7.25
C GLN A 139 20.10 -6.14 -8.19
N GLY A 140 21.30 -5.96 -7.64
CA GLY A 140 22.56 -5.94 -8.40
C GLY A 140 22.78 -4.76 -9.35
N GLU A 141 21.74 -4.05 -9.76
CA GLU A 141 21.82 -2.85 -10.61
C GLU A 141 22.03 -1.58 -9.79
N ARG A 142 22.72 -0.58 -10.37
CA ARG A 142 22.80 0.76 -9.78
C ARG A 142 21.44 1.43 -9.87
N ARG A 143 21.09 2.23 -8.85
CA ARG A 143 19.90 3.09 -8.88
C ARG A 143 19.99 4.04 -10.07
N ILE A 144 18.91 4.16 -10.82
CA ILE A 144 18.79 5.13 -11.91
C ILE A 144 18.20 6.40 -11.31
N LEU A 145 19.04 7.43 -11.12
CA LEU A 145 18.58 8.75 -10.71
C LEU A 145 18.35 9.61 -11.95
N LEU A 146 17.23 10.33 -11.97
CA LEU A 146 16.96 11.38 -12.94
C LEU A 146 17.82 12.61 -12.62
N GLN A 147 17.96 13.52 -13.59
CA GLN A 147 18.71 14.77 -13.37
C GLN A 147 18.11 15.63 -12.25
N SER A 148 16.80 15.52 -12.03
CA SER A 148 16.06 16.17 -10.95
C SER A 148 16.17 15.46 -9.60
N GLY A 149 16.93 14.36 -9.50
CA GLY A 149 17.25 13.67 -8.24
C GLY A 149 16.28 12.57 -7.82
N GLU A 150 15.13 12.40 -8.47
CA GLU A 150 14.24 11.27 -8.21
C GLU A 150 14.82 9.95 -8.73
N GLU A 151 14.43 8.85 -8.09
CA GLU A 151 14.76 7.50 -8.51
C GLU A 151 13.72 6.96 -9.51
N LEU A 152 14.19 6.62 -10.71
CA LEU A 152 13.42 5.85 -11.68
C LEU A 152 13.45 4.38 -11.29
N ARG A 153 12.28 3.80 -11.01
CA ARG A 153 12.12 2.36 -10.75
C ARG A 153 11.35 1.70 -11.88
N LYS A 154 11.97 0.69 -12.48
CA LYS A 154 11.29 -0.24 -13.36
C LYS A 154 10.38 -1.16 -12.53
N GLY A 155 9.25 -1.50 -13.11
CA GLY A 155 8.24 -2.36 -12.52
C GLY A 155 7.40 -3.03 -13.58
N PHE A 156 6.30 -3.64 -13.17
CA PHE A 156 5.35 -4.26 -14.06
C PHE A 156 3.92 -4.16 -13.53
N CYS A 157 2.94 -4.27 -14.42
CA CYS A 157 1.56 -4.54 -14.10
C CYS A 157 1.21 -5.93 -14.63
N GLN A 158 0.35 -6.68 -13.95
CA GLN A 158 -0.13 -7.96 -14.46
C GLN A 158 -1.64 -8.11 -14.30
N SER A 159 -2.26 -8.77 -15.27
CA SER A 159 -3.69 -9.06 -15.28
C SER A 159 -3.99 -10.38 -15.99
N LEU A 160 -5.03 -11.07 -15.56
CA LEU A 160 -5.59 -12.21 -16.28
C LEU A 160 -6.55 -11.72 -17.36
N ARG A 161 -6.43 -12.34 -18.54
CA ARG A 161 -7.27 -12.10 -19.72
C ARG A 161 -7.81 -13.42 -20.21
N ILE A 162 -9.07 -13.44 -20.63
CA ILE A 162 -9.65 -14.58 -21.33
C ILE A 162 -9.13 -14.52 -22.77
N GLY A 163 -8.42 -15.56 -23.20
CA GLY A 163 -7.97 -15.76 -24.57
C GLY A 163 -8.84 -16.79 -25.30
N TRP A 164 -8.40 -17.21 -26.48
CA TRP A 164 -9.09 -18.24 -27.23
C TRP A 164 -8.90 -19.61 -26.59
N LYS A 165 -9.92 -20.12 -25.88
CA LYS A 165 -9.89 -21.41 -25.17
C LYS A 165 -8.85 -21.53 -24.05
N GLU A 166 -8.26 -20.42 -23.63
CA GLU A 166 -7.28 -20.38 -22.55
C GLU A 166 -7.39 -19.12 -21.70
N LEU A 167 -6.69 -19.12 -20.57
CA LEU A 167 -6.56 -17.95 -19.69
C LEU A 167 -5.11 -17.48 -19.74
N LEU A 168 -4.91 -16.23 -20.12
CA LEU A 168 -3.61 -15.63 -20.32
C LEU A 168 -3.27 -14.70 -19.16
N VAL A 169 -1.99 -14.70 -18.74
CA VAL A 169 -1.45 -13.65 -17.86
C VAL A 169 -0.82 -12.60 -18.75
N ASN A 170 -1.44 -11.43 -18.85
CA ASN A 170 -0.84 -10.26 -19.49
C ASN A 170 0.10 -9.56 -18.51
N VAL A 171 1.37 -9.41 -18.86
CA VAL A 171 2.39 -8.70 -18.06
C VAL A 171 2.95 -7.54 -18.88
N ASP A 172 2.71 -6.32 -18.41
CA ASP A 172 3.19 -5.10 -19.05
C ASP A 172 4.28 -4.45 -18.19
N THR A 173 5.41 -4.08 -18.79
CA THR A 173 6.44 -3.31 -18.08
C THR A 173 5.97 -1.87 -17.85
N CYS A 174 6.26 -1.33 -16.66
CA CYS A 174 6.00 0.07 -16.35
C CYS A 174 7.20 0.70 -15.64
N SER A 175 7.25 2.03 -15.61
CA SER A 175 8.23 2.76 -14.80
C SER A 175 7.51 3.72 -13.86
N GLY A 176 8.09 3.97 -12.69
CA GLY A 176 7.60 4.91 -11.70
C GLY A 176 8.74 5.76 -11.17
N ILE A 177 8.42 6.99 -10.80
CA ILE A 177 9.36 7.95 -10.24
C ILE A 177 9.14 8.00 -8.72
N PHE A 178 10.21 7.82 -7.94
CA PHE A 178 10.16 7.70 -6.49
C PHE A 178 11.19 8.60 -5.83
N CYS A 179 10.89 9.08 -4.63
CA CYS A 179 11.92 9.70 -3.80
C CYS A 179 12.96 8.64 -3.40
N PRO A 180 14.26 8.88 -3.63
CA PRO A 180 15.30 7.93 -3.27
C PRO A 180 15.35 7.75 -1.75
N PRO A 181 15.51 6.53 -1.24
CA PRO A 181 15.75 6.31 0.18
C PRO A 181 17.15 6.78 0.56
N GLY A 182 17.28 7.47 1.70
CA GLY A 182 18.57 7.94 2.17
C GLY A 182 18.47 8.85 3.39
N ASN A 183 19.62 9.38 3.82
CA ASN A 183 19.64 10.51 4.73
C ASN A 183 18.94 11.70 4.06
N VAL A 184 17.98 12.31 4.75
CA VAL A 184 17.17 13.42 4.20
C VAL A 184 18.05 14.57 3.69
N VAL A 185 19.16 14.88 4.39
CA VAL A 185 20.09 15.93 3.98
C VAL A 185 20.76 15.60 2.64
N ASN A 186 21.21 14.36 2.46
CA ASN A 186 21.84 13.92 1.20
C ASN A 186 20.84 13.89 0.04
N VAL A 187 19.60 13.46 0.33
CA VAL A 187 18.51 13.47 -0.65
C VAL A 187 18.18 14.90 -1.07
N ILE A 188 18.12 15.84 -0.13
CA ILE A 188 17.95 17.27 -0.42
C ILE A 188 19.08 17.79 -1.31
N GLY A 189 20.35 17.48 -0.99
CA GLY A 189 21.48 17.86 -1.84
C GLY A 189 21.34 17.34 -3.26
N THR A 190 20.83 16.11 -3.43
CA THR A 190 20.57 15.53 -4.76
C THR A 190 19.47 16.29 -5.52
N PHE A 191 18.39 16.68 -4.84
CA PHE A 191 17.30 17.46 -5.45
C PHE A 191 17.70 18.88 -5.87
N LEU A 192 18.57 19.52 -5.09
CA LEU A 192 19.04 20.88 -5.38
C LEU A 192 20.28 20.91 -6.27
N GLY A 193 20.96 19.78 -6.47
CA GLY A 193 22.27 19.73 -7.09
C GLY A 193 23.38 20.35 -6.22
N TYR A 194 23.17 20.37 -4.91
CA TYR A 194 24.06 21.01 -3.93
C TYR A 194 25.05 20.01 -3.34
N SER A 195 26.29 20.45 -3.17
CA SER A 195 27.29 19.73 -2.39
C SER A 195 27.03 19.87 -0.88
N GLU A 196 27.73 19.09 -0.06
CA GLU A 196 27.65 19.22 1.40
C GLU A 196 28.08 20.62 1.87
N SER A 197 29.03 21.25 1.17
CA SER A 197 29.49 22.61 1.47
C SER A 197 28.41 23.65 1.19
N ASP A 198 27.68 23.50 0.07
CA ASP A 198 26.60 24.41 -0.30
C ASP A 198 25.46 24.33 0.72
N LEU A 199 25.10 23.12 1.16
CA LEU A 199 24.07 22.92 2.18
C LEU A 199 24.43 23.57 3.54
N LYS A 200 25.72 23.72 3.87
CA LYS A 200 26.17 24.37 5.10
C LYS A 200 26.01 25.90 5.07
N LEU A 201 25.93 26.51 3.88
CA LEU A 201 25.68 27.94 3.73
C LEU A 201 24.21 28.32 4.00
N GLY A 202 23.33 27.32 4.08
CA GLY A 202 21.89 27.50 4.24
C GLY A 202 21.15 27.37 2.90
N LEU A 203 19.82 27.44 2.97
CA LEU A 203 18.93 27.30 1.82
C LEU A 203 18.29 28.64 1.48
N TYR A 204 18.20 28.96 0.20
CA TYR A 204 17.43 30.11 -0.27
C TYR A 204 15.94 29.87 -0.09
N ASP A 205 15.14 30.94 -0.06
CA ASP A 205 13.69 30.81 0.11
C ASP A 205 13.02 30.05 -1.05
N GLU A 206 13.59 30.15 -2.25
CA GLU A 206 13.18 29.39 -3.43
C GLU A 206 13.42 27.88 -3.26
N ASP A 207 14.58 27.49 -2.72
CA ASP A 207 14.90 26.09 -2.41
C ASP A 207 13.92 25.56 -1.37
N LYS A 208 13.67 26.31 -0.29
CA LYS A 208 12.71 25.92 0.74
C LYS A 208 11.32 25.72 0.16
N PHE A 209 10.87 26.60 -0.74
CA PHE A 209 9.58 26.47 -1.41
C PHE A 209 9.51 25.20 -2.27
N TYR A 210 10.54 24.96 -3.08
CA TYR A 210 10.66 23.77 -3.93
C TYR A 210 10.70 22.48 -3.09
N LEU A 211 11.57 22.42 -2.08
CA LEU A 211 11.71 21.27 -1.18
C LEU A 211 10.41 21.00 -0.41
N ASN A 212 9.71 22.03 0.04
CA ASN A 212 8.44 21.87 0.73
C ASN A 212 7.39 21.21 -0.18
N LYS A 213 7.39 21.51 -1.49
CA LYS A 213 6.50 20.88 -2.47
C LYS A 213 6.80 19.41 -2.68
N ILE A 214 8.09 19.04 -2.79
CA ILE A 214 8.48 17.65 -3.10
C ILE A 214 8.50 16.74 -1.86
N LEU A 215 8.87 17.27 -0.68
CA LEU A 215 9.04 16.48 0.54
C LEU A 215 7.75 16.29 1.33
N LYS A 216 6.76 17.17 1.15
CA LYS A 216 5.48 17.08 1.87
C LYS A 216 4.79 15.75 1.58
N GLY A 217 4.35 15.07 2.63
CA GLY A 217 3.71 13.76 2.57
C GLY A 217 4.68 12.58 2.49
N ILE A 218 5.99 12.82 2.33
CA ILE A 218 7.00 11.76 2.41
C ILE A 218 7.13 11.26 3.84
N LYS A 219 7.30 9.94 3.99
CA LYS A 219 7.55 9.31 5.27
C LYS A 219 9.04 9.23 5.56
N ILE A 220 9.43 9.67 6.75
CA ILE A 220 10.80 9.60 7.27
C ILE A 220 10.81 8.82 8.59
N PHE A 221 11.96 8.31 8.98
CA PHE A 221 12.16 7.76 10.31
C PHE A 221 13.38 8.40 10.96
N VAL A 222 13.33 8.56 12.28
CA VAL A 222 14.42 9.15 13.05
C VAL A 222 15.42 8.08 13.49
N ARG A 223 16.69 8.48 13.66
CA ARG A 223 17.78 7.60 14.09
C ARG A 223 18.46 8.04 15.40
N HIS A 224 17.96 9.11 16.03
CA HIS A 224 18.58 9.68 17.24
C HIS A 224 18.15 8.99 18.54
N ARG A 225 17.21 8.03 18.49
CA ARG A 225 16.75 7.24 19.64
C ARG A 225 17.09 5.78 19.39
N ASP A 226 17.64 5.11 20.39
CA ASP A 226 18.03 3.69 20.32
C ASP A 226 16.80 2.75 20.26
N ASP A 227 15.64 3.22 20.71
CA ASP A 227 14.41 2.43 20.72
C ASP A 227 13.46 2.85 19.59
N LYS A 228 13.17 1.90 18.70
CA LYS A 228 12.25 1.92 17.54
C LYS A 228 12.52 3.00 16.46
N ARG A 229 12.50 2.57 15.20
CA ARG A 229 12.46 3.45 14.01
C ARG A 229 11.09 4.15 13.90
N GLU A 230 10.84 5.10 14.78
CA GLU A 230 9.63 5.90 14.77
C GLU A 230 9.53 6.63 13.43
N THR A 231 8.39 6.44 12.76
CA THR A 231 8.13 6.96 11.40
C THR A 231 7.19 8.15 11.47
N PHE A 232 7.57 9.25 10.84
CA PHE A 232 6.80 10.47 10.72
C PHE A 232 6.47 10.76 9.25
N THR A 233 5.43 11.54 9.02
CA THR A 233 5.14 12.10 7.70
C THR A 233 5.52 13.58 7.74
N ILE A 234 6.27 14.05 6.74
CA ILE A 234 6.64 15.46 6.63
C ILE A 234 5.37 16.27 6.29
N ASP A 235 5.00 17.20 7.17
CA ASP A 235 3.90 18.14 6.91
C ASP A 235 4.36 19.39 6.15
N GLY A 236 5.60 19.80 6.39
CA GLY A 236 6.27 20.85 5.66
C GLY A 236 7.64 21.18 6.26
N LEU A 237 8.33 22.13 5.64
CA LEU A 237 9.58 22.70 6.14
C LEU A 237 9.31 23.95 6.98
N SER A 238 10.09 24.11 8.06
CA SER A 238 10.09 25.35 8.85
C SER A 238 10.66 26.51 8.02
N ARG A 239 10.22 27.73 8.33
CA ARG A 239 10.77 28.95 7.72
C ARG A 239 12.18 29.25 8.25
N GLU A 240 12.30 29.12 9.57
CA GLU A 240 13.52 29.35 10.34
C GLU A 240 14.43 28.11 10.32
N SER A 241 15.73 28.35 10.52
CA SER A 241 16.73 27.30 10.67
C SER A 241 16.58 26.56 12.00
N ALA A 242 17.23 25.39 12.13
CA ALA A 242 17.08 24.55 13.32
C ALA A 242 17.57 25.21 14.62
N ASP A 243 18.55 26.12 14.53
CA ASP A 243 19.10 26.93 15.62
C ASP A 243 18.18 28.09 16.06
N GLN A 244 17.28 28.54 15.18
CA GLN A 244 16.33 29.62 15.47
C GLN A 244 14.92 29.11 15.79
N THR A 245 14.56 27.93 15.29
CA THR A 245 13.23 27.36 15.45
C THR A 245 12.97 27.02 16.92
N THR A 246 11.91 27.61 17.48
CA THR A 246 11.46 27.33 18.85
C THR A 246 10.13 26.57 18.87
N PHE A 247 9.91 25.80 19.92
CA PHE A 247 8.63 25.12 20.18
C PHE A 247 8.38 25.06 21.68
N LYS A 248 7.10 25.02 22.08
CA LYS A 248 6.74 24.87 23.50
C LYS A 248 7.16 23.48 24.00
N ASN A 249 7.90 23.42 25.09
CA ASN A 249 8.24 22.15 25.73
C ASN A 249 7.03 21.68 26.56
N GLY A 250 6.40 20.57 26.18
CA GLY A 250 5.16 20.07 26.82
C GLY A 250 5.31 19.57 28.26
N GLN A 251 6.44 19.83 28.93
CA GLN A 251 6.65 19.59 30.36
C GLN A 251 6.21 20.78 31.23
N ASP A 252 6.11 21.99 30.67
CA ASP A 252 5.80 23.21 31.44
C ASP A 252 4.29 23.43 31.66
N ASP A 253 3.42 22.73 30.92
CA ASP A 253 1.95 22.83 31.05
C ASP A 253 1.36 21.95 32.16
N LYS A 254 2.17 21.15 32.87
CA LYS A 254 1.69 20.33 34.02
C LYS A 254 1.84 20.99 35.39
N ASN A 255 2.47 22.17 35.46
CA ASN A 255 2.70 22.92 36.70
C ASN A 255 2.00 24.28 36.75
N SER A 256 1.07 24.56 35.84
CA SER A 256 0.19 25.73 35.93
C SER A 256 -1.21 25.28 36.31
N THR A 257 -1.48 25.46 37.60
CA THR A 257 -2.73 25.34 38.38
C THR A 257 -4.06 25.41 37.62
#